data_AF-A0A0F9KC05-F1
#
_entry.id   AF-A0A0F9KC05-F1
#
_cell.length_a   1.000
_cell.length_b   1.000
_cell.length_c   1.000
_cell.angle_alpha   90.00
_cell.angle_beta   90.00
_cell.angle_gamma   90.00
#
_symmetry.space_group_name_H-M   'P 1'
#
loop_
_entity.id
_entity.type
_entity.pdbx_description
1 polymer ?
#
loop_
_entity_poly.entity_id
_entity_poly.type
_entity_poly.pdbx_seq_one_letter_code
_entity_poly.pdbx_strand_id
1 'polypeptide(L)'
;RITHGKASTIAQFGIEAGRGEQRVRQAAEAETNARQQAAINAQAEAGALRASTDIAQSVLNANSRREAMEFESFMRGESAKRAIAWEQEKTELRNLHDFDMLEQRRETENQLAIDSDSRQKQKTDSKIQALRDAHEQGQISEKEMNDEILRIELGIPGSQSPLFKKKDEASVFADLLSERDAGGDVAPEQTNSAALLELANSTATSNEVRQDIKAILSTGDPVKIKHALDILTARQTTTGRAEALGKATAGVPRRPGDDPVFGRFAVGL
;
A
#
# COMPACT_ATOMS: atom_id res chain seq x y z
N ARG A 1 2.65 64.65 -116.36
CA ARG A 1 4.13 64.53 -116.26
C ARG A 1 4.53 64.82 -114.81
N ILE A 2 4.88 63.80 -114.03
CA ILE A 2 5.54 64.00 -112.73
C ILE A 2 7.01 64.27 -113.05
N THR A 3 7.53 65.43 -112.64
CA THR A 3 8.93 65.81 -112.85
C THR A 3 9.84 65.05 -111.88
N HIS A 4 11.03 64.63 -112.34
CA HIS A 4 11.96 63.74 -111.64
C HIS A 4 12.28 64.13 -110.18
N GLY A 5 12.17 65.41 -109.80
CA GLY A 5 12.36 65.88 -108.41
C GLY A 5 11.26 65.47 -107.43
N LYS A 6 10.03 65.20 -107.86
CA LYS A 6 8.94 64.75 -106.97
C LYS A 6 9.01 63.24 -106.67
N ALA A 7 9.63 62.46 -107.55
CA ALA A 7 9.78 61.02 -107.37
C ALA A 7 10.86 60.67 -106.32
N SER A 8 11.96 61.44 -106.25
CA SER A 8 13.03 61.19 -105.26
C SER A 8 12.58 61.50 -103.82
N THR A 9 11.77 62.56 -103.63
CA THR A 9 11.24 62.92 -102.31
C THR A 9 10.27 61.84 -101.79
N ILE A 10 9.39 61.31 -102.65
CA ILE A 10 8.47 60.23 -102.28
C ILE A 10 9.23 58.94 -101.91
N ALA A 11 10.31 58.62 -102.65
CA ALA A 11 11.15 57.47 -102.33
C ALA A 11 11.90 57.63 -100.99
N GLN A 12 12.40 58.84 -100.67
CA GLN A 12 13.04 59.13 -99.38
C GLN A 12 12.06 59.00 -98.21
N PHE A 13 10.83 59.51 -98.35
CA PHE A 13 9.78 59.33 -97.33
C PHE A 13 9.43 57.85 -97.12
N GLY A 14 9.39 57.04 -98.18
CA GLY A 14 9.17 55.59 -98.06
C GLY A 14 10.29 54.85 -97.32
N ILE A 15 11.55 55.25 -97.52
CA ILE A 15 12.71 54.67 -96.82
C ILE A 15 12.73 55.07 -95.34
N GLU A 16 12.43 56.33 -95.03
CA GLU A 16 12.35 56.82 -93.64
C GLU A 16 11.17 56.20 -92.88
N ALA A 17 10.01 56.07 -93.53
CA ALA A 17 8.86 55.35 -92.97
C ALA A 17 9.21 53.88 -92.69
N GLY A 18 9.86 53.18 -93.63
CA GLY A 18 10.33 51.81 -93.44
C GLY A 18 11.35 51.65 -92.30
N ARG A 19 12.27 52.61 -92.14
CA ARG A 19 13.20 52.64 -90.99
C ARG A 19 12.49 52.94 -89.67
N GLY A 20 11.47 53.82 -89.69
CA GLY A 20 10.62 54.11 -88.54
C GLY A 20 9.87 52.86 -88.07
N GLU A 21 9.23 52.14 -88.99
CA GLU A 21 8.54 50.88 -88.69
C GLU A 21 9.49 49.80 -88.16
N GLN A 22 10.70 49.68 -88.72
CA GLN A 22 11.71 48.74 -88.22
C GLN A 22 12.15 49.08 -86.78
N ARG A 23 12.33 50.36 -86.45
CA ARG A 23 12.67 50.78 -85.07
C ARG A 23 11.53 50.50 -84.10
N VAL A 24 10.29 50.74 -84.50
CA VAL A 24 9.11 50.43 -83.67
C VAL A 24 8.99 48.91 -83.45
N ARG A 25 9.24 48.09 -84.48
CA ARG A 25 9.26 46.62 -84.33
C ARG A 25 10.38 46.15 -83.40
N GLN A 26 11.60 46.67 -83.56
CA GLN A 26 12.72 46.34 -82.68
C GLN A 26 12.49 46.78 -81.22
N ALA A 27 11.87 47.94 -81.01
CA ALA A 27 11.50 48.42 -79.68
C ALA A 27 10.41 47.53 -79.05
N ALA A 28 9.40 47.13 -79.83
CA ALA A 28 8.36 46.22 -79.38
C ALA A 28 8.92 44.82 -79.04
N GLU A 29 9.82 44.29 -79.87
CA GLU A 29 10.52 43.02 -79.61
C GLU A 29 11.38 43.09 -78.34
N ALA A 30 12.14 44.17 -78.15
CA ALA A 30 12.94 44.39 -76.95
C ALA A 30 12.06 44.50 -75.69
N GLU A 31 10.91 45.18 -75.77
CA GLU A 31 9.96 45.28 -74.67
C GLU A 31 9.33 43.91 -74.34
N THR A 32 8.98 43.11 -75.35
CA THR A 32 8.47 41.74 -75.12
C THR A 32 9.52 40.83 -74.48
N ASN A 33 10.78 40.91 -74.93
CA ASN A 33 11.88 40.13 -74.37
C ASN A 33 12.19 40.56 -72.92
N ALA A 34 12.17 41.86 -72.63
CA ALA A 34 12.36 42.38 -71.28
C ALA A 34 11.25 41.90 -70.33
N ARG A 35 9.99 41.90 -70.78
CA ARG A 35 8.85 41.37 -70.01
C ARG A 35 8.96 39.87 -69.76
N GLN A 36 9.37 39.09 -70.77
CA GLN A 36 9.61 37.65 -70.62
C GLN A 36 10.73 37.36 -69.62
N GLN A 37 11.86 38.09 -69.70
CA GLN A 37 12.96 37.92 -68.74
C GLN A 37 12.55 38.32 -67.32
N ALA A 38 11.78 39.40 -67.16
CA ALA A 38 11.25 39.81 -65.86
C ALA A 38 10.31 38.75 -65.25
N ALA A 39 9.47 38.12 -66.08
CA ALA A 39 8.60 37.03 -65.63
C ALA A 39 9.40 35.77 -65.20
N ILE A 40 10.45 35.42 -65.96
CA ILE A 40 11.36 34.31 -65.62
C ILE A 40 12.06 34.58 -64.29
N ASN A 41 12.60 35.79 -64.10
CA ASN A 41 13.28 36.17 -62.86
C ASN A 41 12.32 36.16 -61.66
N ALA A 42 11.11 36.71 -61.81
CA ALA A 42 10.10 36.69 -60.75
C ALA A 42 9.67 35.26 -60.38
N GLN A 43 9.57 34.35 -61.35
CA GLN A 43 9.28 32.94 -61.10
C GLN A 43 10.44 32.23 -60.38
N ALA A 44 11.69 32.54 -60.74
CA ALA A 44 12.87 31.99 -60.09
C ALA A 44 12.99 32.48 -58.63
N GLU A 45 12.75 33.76 -58.37
CA GLU A 45 12.73 34.34 -57.01
C GLU A 45 11.61 33.73 -56.16
N ALA A 46 10.39 33.58 -56.71
CA ALA A 46 9.30 32.91 -56.02
C ALA A 46 9.62 31.43 -55.72
N GLY A 47 10.32 30.74 -56.62
CA GLY A 47 10.80 29.38 -56.42
C GLY A 47 11.84 29.28 -55.31
N ALA A 48 12.80 30.19 -55.27
CA ALA A 48 13.82 30.26 -54.23
C ALA A 48 13.22 30.58 -52.84
N LEU A 49 12.25 31.48 -52.78
CA LEU A 49 11.52 31.79 -51.53
C LEU A 49 10.75 30.58 -51.01
N ARG A 50 10.04 29.85 -51.89
CA ARG A 50 9.34 28.61 -51.51
C ARG A 50 10.29 27.53 -51.00
N ALA A 51 11.40 27.30 -51.70
CA ALA A 51 12.42 26.34 -51.26
C ALA A 51 13.00 26.71 -49.90
N SER A 52 13.25 28.01 -49.65
CA SER A 52 13.72 28.50 -48.36
C SER A 52 12.68 28.26 -47.24
N THR A 53 11.39 28.53 -47.50
CA THR A 53 10.33 28.26 -46.53
C THR A 53 10.15 26.77 -46.24
N ASP A 54 10.27 25.92 -47.26
CA ASP A 54 10.14 24.46 -47.10
C ASP A 54 11.29 23.90 -46.25
N ILE A 55 12.52 24.39 -46.48
CA ILE A 55 13.69 24.03 -45.68
C ILE A 55 13.50 24.49 -44.23
N ALA A 56 13.07 25.73 -44.00
CA ALA A 56 12.84 26.26 -42.66
C ALA A 56 11.78 25.45 -41.90
N GLN A 57 10.68 25.10 -42.56
CA GLN A 57 9.64 24.24 -41.99
C GLN A 57 10.15 22.82 -41.70
N SER A 58 10.95 22.25 -42.61
CA SER A 58 11.55 20.93 -42.40
C SER A 58 12.49 20.92 -41.18
N VAL A 59 13.33 21.94 -41.02
CA VAL A 59 14.24 22.06 -39.87
C VAL A 59 13.44 22.24 -38.58
N LEU A 60 12.41 23.08 -38.57
CA LEU A 60 11.57 23.28 -37.41
C LEU A 60 10.86 21.98 -36.99
N ASN A 61 10.28 21.26 -37.95
CA ASN A 61 9.64 19.96 -37.69
C ASN A 61 10.64 18.91 -37.19
N ALA A 62 11.86 18.90 -37.71
CA ALA A 62 12.91 17.99 -37.24
C ALA A 62 13.33 18.29 -35.80
N ASN A 63 13.47 19.57 -35.44
CA ASN A 63 13.78 19.99 -34.07
C ASN A 63 12.65 19.64 -33.10
N SER A 64 11.39 19.93 -33.45
CA SER A 64 10.25 19.57 -32.60
C SER A 64 10.13 18.07 -32.37
N ARG A 65 10.42 17.24 -33.39
CA ARG A 65 10.45 15.78 -33.22
C ARG A 65 11.58 15.34 -32.27
N ARG A 66 12.75 15.95 -32.38
CA ARG A 66 13.88 15.65 -31.50
C ARG A 66 13.56 16.03 -30.05
N GLU A 67 13.03 17.22 -29.82
CA GLU A 67 12.61 17.68 -28.49
C GLU A 67 11.53 16.76 -27.89
N ALA A 68 10.56 16.32 -28.69
CA ALA A 68 9.55 15.38 -28.24
C ALA A 68 10.15 14.02 -27.81
N MET A 69 11.11 13.48 -28.57
CA MET A 69 11.80 12.23 -28.23
C MET A 69 12.67 12.38 -26.97
N GLU A 70 13.39 13.49 -26.83
CA GLU A 70 14.20 13.78 -25.64
C GLU A 70 13.32 13.92 -24.40
N PHE A 71 12.18 14.60 -24.51
CA PHE A 71 11.19 14.72 -23.45
C PHE A 71 10.57 13.36 -23.08
N GLU A 72 10.18 12.54 -24.05
CA GLU A 72 9.65 11.20 -23.80
C GLU A 72 10.67 10.32 -23.06
N SER A 73 11.93 10.35 -23.49
CA SER A 73 13.02 9.63 -22.83
C SER A 73 13.21 10.10 -21.38
N PHE A 74 13.16 11.41 -21.14
CA PHE A 74 13.24 11.98 -19.80
C PHE A 74 12.07 11.51 -18.92
N MET A 75 10.83 11.64 -19.41
CA MET A 75 9.63 11.23 -18.68
C MET A 75 9.63 9.72 -18.37
N ARG A 76 10.12 8.89 -19.30
CA ARG A 76 10.30 7.46 -19.07
C ARG A 76 11.31 7.19 -17.96
N GLY A 77 12.44 7.90 -17.94
CA GLY A 77 13.44 7.82 -16.88
C GLY A 77 12.86 8.20 -15.51
N GLU A 78 12.13 9.31 -15.42
CA GLU A 78 11.46 9.74 -14.19
C GLU A 78 10.38 8.75 -13.73
N SER A 79 9.61 8.18 -14.66
CA SER A 79 8.63 7.13 -14.33
C SER A 79 9.30 5.88 -13.76
N ALA A 80 10.46 5.48 -14.30
CA ALA A 80 11.22 4.34 -13.80
C ALA A 80 11.77 4.60 -12.39
N LYS A 81 12.30 5.80 -12.13
CA LYS A 81 12.73 6.19 -10.77
C LYS A 81 11.60 6.15 -9.76
N ARG A 82 10.41 6.67 -10.13
CA ARG A 82 9.22 6.61 -9.27
C ARG A 82 8.78 5.18 -9.00
N ALA A 83 8.80 4.31 -10.01
CA ALA A 83 8.48 2.89 -9.83
C ALA A 83 9.46 2.18 -8.90
N ILE A 84 10.77 2.47 -9.03
CA ILE A 84 11.80 1.92 -8.13
C ILE A 84 11.58 2.42 -6.69
N ALA A 85 11.34 3.72 -6.50
CA ALA A 85 11.10 4.29 -5.19
C ALA A 85 9.85 3.68 -4.52
N TRP A 86 8.78 3.47 -5.29
CA TRP A 86 7.57 2.81 -4.81
C TRP A 86 7.82 1.36 -4.35
N GLU A 87 8.57 0.57 -5.13
CA GLU A 87 8.90 -0.81 -4.72
C GLU A 87 9.84 -0.86 -3.51
N GLN A 88 10.73 0.13 -3.35
CA GLN A 88 11.55 0.29 -2.15
C GLN A 88 10.69 0.60 -0.92
N GLU A 89 9.82 1.61 -1.00
CA GLU A 89 8.90 1.99 0.08
C GLU A 89 8.01 0.81 0.49
N LYS A 90 7.47 0.07 -0.49
CA LYS A 90 6.68 -1.14 -0.24
C LYS A 90 7.47 -2.23 0.49
N THR A 91 8.75 -2.37 0.19
CA THR A 91 9.63 -3.34 0.87
C THR A 91 9.92 -2.90 2.30
N GLU A 92 10.18 -1.61 2.52
CA GLU A 92 10.37 -1.05 3.85
C GLU A 92 9.12 -1.19 4.72
N LEU A 93 7.92 -0.92 4.16
CA LEU A 93 6.65 -1.11 4.85
C LEU A 93 6.40 -2.58 5.24
N ARG A 94 6.75 -3.53 4.37
CA ARG A 94 6.65 -4.96 4.69
C ARG A 94 7.61 -5.33 5.82
N ASN A 95 8.86 -4.86 5.77
CA ASN A 95 9.84 -5.14 6.81
C ASN A 95 9.43 -4.56 8.16
N LEU A 96 8.87 -3.34 8.17
CA LEU A 96 8.35 -2.70 9.38
C LEU A 96 7.20 -3.53 9.97
N HIS A 97 6.23 -3.92 9.13
CA HIS A 97 5.12 -4.77 9.55
C HIS A 97 5.59 -6.11 10.12
N ASP A 98 6.53 -6.78 9.45
CA ASP A 98 7.03 -8.08 9.90
C ASP A 98 7.80 -7.95 11.23
N PHE A 99 8.54 -6.85 11.42
CA PHE A 99 9.19 -6.53 12.69
C PHE A 99 8.16 -6.34 13.80
N ASP A 100 7.14 -5.51 13.58
CA ASP A 100 6.08 -5.25 14.56
C ASP A 100 5.36 -6.54 14.96
N MET A 101 5.06 -7.41 13.99
CA MET A 101 4.41 -8.70 14.24
C MET A 101 5.29 -9.65 15.09
N LEU A 102 6.61 -9.66 14.85
CA LEU A 102 7.54 -10.45 15.66
C LEU A 102 7.73 -9.88 17.06
N GLU A 103 7.73 -8.56 17.20
CA GLU A 103 7.80 -7.89 18.50
C GLU A 103 6.54 -8.16 19.32
N GLN A 104 5.35 -8.05 18.73
CA GLN A 104 4.09 -8.45 19.36
C GLN A 104 4.13 -9.91 19.80
N ARG A 105 4.61 -10.82 18.93
CA ARG A 105 4.75 -12.23 19.30
C ARG A 105 5.65 -12.39 20.54
N ARG A 106 6.82 -11.76 20.56
CA ARG A 106 7.73 -11.80 21.70
C ARG A 106 7.07 -11.27 22.98
N GLU A 107 6.36 -10.15 22.89
CA GLU A 107 5.65 -9.56 24.03
C GLU A 107 4.58 -10.52 24.57
N THR A 108 3.82 -11.17 23.69
CA THR A 108 2.82 -12.16 24.10
C THR A 108 3.45 -13.39 24.75
N GLU A 109 4.56 -13.90 24.21
CA GLU A 109 5.29 -15.03 24.79
C GLU A 109 5.86 -14.69 26.18
N ASN A 110 6.42 -13.49 26.33
CA ASN A 110 6.90 -12.99 27.62
C ASN A 110 5.75 -12.86 28.64
N GLN A 111 4.60 -12.32 28.24
CA GLN A 111 3.44 -12.20 29.12
C GLN A 111 2.93 -13.58 29.57
N LEU A 112 2.86 -14.55 28.65
CA LEU A 112 2.47 -15.92 28.98
C LEU A 112 3.45 -16.58 29.97
N ALA A 113 4.75 -16.33 29.81
CA ALA A 113 5.77 -16.81 30.75
C ALA A 113 5.60 -16.18 32.14
N ILE A 114 5.40 -14.85 32.22
CA ILE A 114 5.14 -14.14 33.47
C ILE A 114 3.88 -14.66 34.15
N ASP A 115 2.79 -14.86 33.40
CA ASP A 115 1.53 -15.37 33.93
C ASP A 115 1.66 -16.83 34.40
N SER A 116 2.48 -17.64 33.72
CA SER A 116 2.82 -18.99 34.14
C SER A 116 3.60 -18.99 35.45
N ASP A 117 4.65 -18.18 35.55
CA ASP A 117 5.48 -18.05 36.74
C ASP A 117 4.67 -17.51 37.94
N SER A 118 3.81 -16.53 37.70
CA SER A 118 2.92 -15.97 38.72
C SER A 118 1.94 -17.02 39.26
N ARG A 119 1.34 -17.83 38.38
CA ARG A 119 0.48 -18.95 38.79
C ARG A 119 1.24 -20.01 39.55
N GLN A 120 2.45 -20.35 39.12
CA GLN A 120 3.29 -21.31 39.82
C GLN A 120 3.63 -20.81 41.23
N LYS A 121 3.98 -19.52 41.37
CA LYS A 121 4.22 -18.89 42.66
C LYS A 121 2.97 -18.87 43.54
N GLN A 122 1.81 -18.55 42.98
CA GLN A 122 0.55 -18.58 43.72
C GLN A 122 0.23 -20.00 44.23
N LYS A 123 0.51 -21.05 43.42
CA LYS A 123 0.38 -22.45 43.83
C LYS A 123 1.34 -22.82 44.95
N THR A 124 2.61 -22.40 44.89
CA THR A 124 3.57 -22.67 45.98
C THR A 124 3.18 -21.96 47.27
N ASP A 125 2.83 -20.68 47.20
CA ASP A 125 2.41 -19.89 48.37
C ASP A 125 1.15 -20.49 49.02
N SER A 126 0.22 -20.94 48.18
CA SER A 126 -0.98 -21.65 48.57
C SER A 126 -0.70 -22.95 49.33
N LYS A 127 0.27 -23.74 48.87
CA LYS A 127 0.68 -25.00 49.52
C LYS A 127 1.38 -24.73 50.85
N ILE A 128 2.22 -23.70 50.91
CA ILE A 128 2.89 -23.26 52.15
C ILE A 128 1.86 -22.81 53.18
N GLN A 129 0.85 -22.03 52.78
CA GLN A 129 -0.20 -21.58 53.69
C GLN A 129 -0.99 -22.77 54.25
N ALA A 130 -1.34 -23.75 53.41
CA ALA A 130 -2.03 -24.96 53.87
C ALA A 130 -1.22 -25.76 54.92
N LEU A 131 0.11 -25.80 54.78
CA LEU A 131 0.99 -26.43 55.78
C LEU A 131 0.98 -25.66 57.10
N ARG A 132 0.99 -24.32 57.05
CA ARG A 132 0.90 -23.47 58.25
C ARG A 132 -0.44 -23.68 58.96
N ASP A 133 -1.53 -23.69 58.22
CA ASP A 133 -2.88 -23.91 58.78
C ASP A 133 -2.97 -25.31 59.44
N ALA A 134 -2.39 -26.34 58.81
CA ALA A 134 -2.36 -27.69 59.37
C ALA A 134 -1.50 -27.79 60.65
N HIS A 135 -0.40 -27.02 60.72
CA HIS A 135 0.42 -26.90 61.93
C HIS A 135 -0.33 -26.18 63.05
N GLU A 136 -1.02 -25.07 62.77
CA GLU A 136 -1.84 -24.36 63.75
C GLU A 136 -2.95 -25.23 64.33
N GLN A 137 -3.51 -26.13 63.51
CA GLN A 137 -4.51 -27.12 63.94
C GLN A 137 -3.90 -28.33 64.69
N GLY A 138 -2.58 -28.39 64.84
CA GLY A 138 -1.86 -29.47 65.54
C GLY A 138 -1.83 -30.80 64.77
N GLN A 139 -2.09 -30.81 63.46
CA GLN A 139 -2.09 -32.02 62.63
C GLN A 139 -0.69 -32.49 62.26
N ILE A 140 0.29 -31.58 62.25
CA ILE A 140 1.70 -31.84 61.96
C ILE A 140 2.59 -31.10 62.95
N SER A 141 3.80 -31.61 63.18
CA SER A 141 4.80 -30.91 63.98
C SER A 141 5.47 -29.76 63.21
N GLU A 142 6.02 -28.78 63.93
CA GLU A 142 6.78 -27.66 63.35
C GLU A 142 7.94 -28.14 62.47
N LYS A 143 8.60 -29.24 62.89
CA LYS A 143 9.67 -29.86 62.09
C LYS A 143 9.16 -30.43 60.77
N GLU A 144 8.03 -31.13 60.81
CA GLU A 144 7.40 -31.68 59.60
C GLU A 144 6.91 -30.59 58.64
N MET A 145 6.38 -29.49 59.17
CA MET A 145 6.02 -28.30 58.39
C MET A 145 7.25 -27.71 57.68
N ASN A 146 8.34 -27.44 58.42
CA ASN A 146 9.55 -26.82 57.86
C ASN A 146 10.26 -27.71 56.84
N ASP A 147 10.34 -29.02 57.10
CA ASP A 147 10.93 -29.98 56.15
C ASP A 147 10.10 -30.06 54.85
N GLU A 148 8.77 -29.90 54.92
CA GLU A 148 7.91 -29.94 53.75
C GLU A 148 7.90 -28.61 52.97
N ILE A 149 7.95 -27.46 53.65
CA ILE A 149 8.12 -26.15 53.00
C ILE A 149 9.42 -26.16 52.18
N LEU A 150 10.53 -26.64 52.76
CA LEU A 150 11.81 -26.74 52.05
C LEU A 150 11.72 -27.66 50.82
N ARG A 151 10.96 -28.77 50.89
CA ARG A 151 10.74 -29.66 49.74
C ARG A 151 9.96 -28.99 48.63
N ILE A 152 8.93 -28.21 48.96
CA ILE A 152 8.14 -27.44 48.00
C ILE A 152 9.02 -26.39 47.32
N GLU A 153 9.83 -25.66 48.09
CA GLU A 153 10.78 -24.66 47.56
C GLU A 153 11.85 -25.28 46.66
N LEU A 154 12.29 -26.50 46.96
CA LEU A 154 13.22 -27.28 46.12
C LEU A 154 12.56 -27.94 44.90
N GLY A 155 11.24 -27.74 44.70
CA GLY A 155 10.51 -28.29 43.56
C GLY A 155 10.31 -29.81 43.61
N ILE A 156 10.43 -30.42 44.80
CA ILE A 156 10.22 -31.86 44.98
C ILE A 156 8.72 -32.13 44.89
N PRO A 157 8.27 -33.04 44.01
CA PRO A 157 6.85 -33.32 43.85
C PRO A 157 6.24 -33.86 45.15
N GLY A 158 5.05 -33.35 45.51
CA GLY A 158 4.37 -33.71 46.75
C GLY A 158 4.13 -35.22 46.92
N SER A 159 4.01 -35.97 45.83
CA SER A 159 3.92 -37.44 45.86
C SER A 159 5.12 -38.14 46.51
N GLN A 160 6.27 -37.47 46.62
CA GLN A 160 7.47 -37.97 47.30
C GLN A 160 7.56 -37.53 48.76
N SER A 161 6.57 -36.81 49.27
CA SER A 161 6.56 -36.38 50.66
C SER A 161 6.28 -37.54 51.61
N PRO A 162 7.02 -37.65 52.73
CA PRO A 162 6.75 -38.63 53.77
C PRO A 162 5.40 -38.40 54.47
N LEU A 163 4.81 -37.20 54.35
CA LEU A 163 3.48 -36.89 54.88
C LEU A 163 2.36 -37.59 54.08
N PHE A 164 2.60 -37.96 52.81
CA PHE A 164 1.67 -38.77 52.02
C PHE A 164 1.63 -40.23 52.46
N LYS A 165 2.71 -40.75 53.05
CA LYS A 165 2.77 -42.14 53.54
C LYS A 165 2.08 -42.34 54.89
N LYS A 166 1.70 -41.25 55.56
CA LYS A 166 1.15 -41.25 56.92
C LYS A 166 -0.38 -41.20 57.01
N LYS A 167 -1.14 -41.07 55.91
CA LYS A 167 -2.59 -40.78 56.00
C LYS A 167 -3.50 -41.97 55.74
N ASP A 168 -4.32 -42.27 56.75
CA ASP A 168 -5.71 -42.67 56.58
C ASP A 168 -6.46 -41.61 55.75
N GLU A 169 -7.38 -42.06 54.89
CA GLU A 169 -8.12 -41.28 53.89
C GLU A 169 -8.96 -40.12 54.46
N ALA A 170 -9.13 -40.04 55.80
CA ALA A 170 -9.95 -39.03 56.48
C ALA A 170 -9.22 -37.72 56.85
N SER A 171 -7.95 -37.57 56.50
CA SER A 171 -7.17 -36.40 56.91
C SER A 171 -7.30 -35.24 55.93
N VAL A 172 -7.67 -34.05 56.44
CA VAL A 172 -7.82 -32.76 55.74
C VAL A 172 -6.70 -32.44 54.76
N PHE A 173 -5.49 -33.00 54.95
CA PHE A 173 -4.39 -32.82 54.00
C PHE A 173 -4.12 -33.84 52.90
N ALA A 174 -5.01 -34.82 52.75
CA ALA A 174 -5.25 -35.48 51.45
C ALA A 174 -6.20 -34.63 50.58
N ASP A 175 -7.22 -33.99 51.17
CA ASP A 175 -8.15 -33.10 50.46
C ASP A 175 -7.50 -31.76 50.05
N LEU A 176 -6.71 -31.13 50.95
CA LEU A 176 -6.01 -29.85 50.68
C LEU A 176 -5.06 -29.88 49.47
N LEU A 177 -4.56 -31.06 49.09
CA LEU A 177 -3.61 -31.22 47.98
C LEU A 177 -4.25 -31.82 46.73
N SER A 178 -5.30 -32.65 46.86
CA SER A 178 -6.02 -33.23 45.71
C SER A 178 -6.99 -32.24 45.06
N GLU A 179 -7.71 -31.42 45.83
CA GLU A 179 -8.64 -30.43 45.27
C GLU A 179 -7.94 -29.19 44.71
N ARG A 180 -6.73 -28.86 45.19
CA ARG A 180 -6.02 -27.64 44.78
C ARG A 180 -5.08 -27.81 43.60
N ASP A 181 -4.59 -29.03 43.34
CA ASP A 181 -4.01 -29.38 42.03
C ASP A 181 -5.12 -29.55 40.95
N ALA A 182 -6.38 -29.77 41.36
CA ALA A 182 -7.56 -29.88 40.48
C ALA A 182 -8.38 -28.57 40.32
N GLY A 183 -8.01 -27.50 41.06
CA GLY A 183 -8.61 -26.18 40.93
C GLY A 183 -8.30 -25.59 39.56
N GLY A 184 -9.22 -25.82 38.62
CA GLY A 184 -9.14 -25.54 37.18
C GLY A 184 -8.23 -24.37 36.82
N ASP A 185 -6.99 -24.72 36.50
CA ASP A 185 -5.99 -23.86 35.89
C ASP A 185 -6.44 -23.61 34.44
N VAL A 186 -7.42 -22.74 34.25
CA VAL A 186 -7.79 -22.31 32.89
C VAL A 186 -6.63 -21.46 32.42
N ALA A 187 -5.74 -22.06 31.64
CA ALA A 187 -4.62 -21.36 31.05
C ALA A 187 -5.12 -20.11 30.29
N PRO A 188 -4.36 -19.01 30.24
CA PRO A 188 -4.67 -17.84 29.41
C PRO A 188 -5.06 -18.24 27.98
N GLU A 189 -4.45 -19.31 27.48
CA GLU A 189 -4.74 -19.91 26.18
C GLU A 189 -6.18 -20.46 26.10
N GLN A 190 -6.67 -21.09 27.17
CA GLN A 190 -8.03 -21.60 27.27
C GLN A 190 -9.06 -20.48 27.49
N THR A 191 -8.75 -19.45 28.30
CA THR A 191 -9.62 -18.27 28.43
C THR A 191 -9.67 -17.44 27.14
N ASN A 192 -8.54 -17.24 26.46
CA ASN A 192 -8.50 -16.54 25.17
C ASN A 192 -9.20 -17.35 24.07
N SER A 193 -9.05 -18.67 24.06
CA SER A 193 -9.78 -19.56 23.14
C SER A 193 -11.29 -19.47 23.36
N ALA A 194 -11.72 -19.53 24.62
CA ALA A 194 -13.13 -19.41 25.00
C ALA A 194 -13.70 -18.03 24.65
N ALA A 195 -12.96 -16.96 24.96
CA ALA A 195 -13.32 -15.59 24.61
C ALA A 195 -13.41 -15.41 23.09
N LEU A 196 -12.48 -15.97 22.32
CA LEU A 196 -12.50 -15.90 20.85
C LEU A 196 -13.71 -16.64 20.26
N LEU A 197 -14.06 -17.80 20.82
CA LEU A 197 -15.27 -18.56 20.48
C LEU A 197 -16.54 -17.78 20.82
N GLU A 198 -16.61 -17.17 22.00
CA GLU A 198 -17.75 -16.36 22.44
C GLU A 198 -17.90 -15.10 21.57
N LEU A 199 -16.79 -14.43 21.26
CA LEU A 199 -16.76 -13.27 20.38
C LEU A 199 -17.21 -13.63 18.95
N ALA A 200 -16.75 -14.77 18.43
CA ALA A 200 -17.19 -15.30 17.14
C ALA A 200 -18.70 -15.56 17.12
N ASN A 201 -19.24 -16.16 18.19
CA ASN A 201 -20.65 -16.49 18.27
C ASN A 201 -21.54 -15.25 18.47
N SER A 202 -21.04 -14.22 19.16
CA SER A 202 -21.76 -12.99 19.47
C SER A 202 -21.67 -11.92 18.37
N THR A 203 -20.59 -11.89 17.58
CA THR A 203 -20.34 -10.83 16.58
C THR A 203 -20.13 -11.26 15.14
N ALA A 204 -20.12 -12.56 14.83
CA ALA A 204 -19.96 -12.99 13.43
C ALA A 204 -21.26 -12.80 12.63
N THR A 205 -21.24 -11.75 11.81
CA THR A 205 -22.17 -11.43 10.71
C THR A 205 -21.89 -12.21 9.41
N SER A 206 -20.88 -13.10 9.35
CA SER A 206 -20.57 -13.95 8.17
C SER A 206 -20.06 -15.35 8.56
N ASN A 207 -20.41 -16.37 7.77
CA ASN A 207 -19.93 -17.76 7.92
C ASN A 207 -18.43 -17.92 7.70
N GLU A 208 -17.81 -17.05 6.88
CA GLU A 208 -16.37 -17.11 6.56
C GLU A 208 -15.53 -16.81 7.80
N VAL A 209 -15.87 -15.76 8.55
CA VAL A 209 -15.18 -15.39 9.80
C VAL A 209 -15.25 -16.52 10.84
N ARG A 210 -16.38 -17.25 10.91
CA ARG A 210 -16.52 -18.40 11.81
C ARG A 210 -15.61 -19.56 11.42
N GLN A 211 -15.42 -19.80 10.11
CA GLN A 211 -14.52 -20.84 9.62
C GLN A 211 -13.05 -20.47 9.89
N ASP A 212 -12.68 -19.22 9.68
CA ASP A 212 -11.32 -18.73 9.98
C ASP A 212 -10.99 -18.83 11.47
N ILE A 213 -11.92 -18.43 12.34
CA ILE A 213 -11.73 -18.56 13.80
C ILE A 213 -11.61 -20.03 14.21
N LYS A 214 -12.41 -20.93 13.62
CA LYS A 214 -12.29 -22.37 13.88
C LYS A 214 -10.93 -22.92 13.42
N ALA A 215 -10.42 -22.46 12.28
CA ALA A 215 -9.10 -22.83 11.80
C ALA A 215 -7.99 -22.32 12.74
N ILE A 216 -8.07 -21.08 13.22
CA ILE A 216 -7.13 -20.50 14.18
C ILE A 216 -7.13 -21.29 15.49
N LEU A 217 -8.30 -21.57 16.06
CA LEU A 217 -8.42 -22.37 17.29
C LEU A 217 -7.87 -23.79 17.12
N SER A 218 -8.03 -24.39 15.93
CA SER A 218 -7.50 -25.73 15.65
C SER A 218 -5.98 -25.81 15.63
N THR A 219 -5.28 -24.67 15.48
CA THR A 219 -3.81 -24.65 15.55
C THR A 219 -3.27 -24.80 16.97
N GLY A 220 -4.07 -24.49 18.00
CA GLY A 220 -3.63 -24.50 19.39
C GLY A 220 -2.53 -23.49 19.72
N ASP A 221 -2.22 -22.56 18.80
CA ASP A 221 -1.16 -21.57 18.97
C ASP A 221 -1.69 -20.37 19.76
N PRO A 222 -1.23 -20.14 21.00
CA PRO A 222 -1.77 -19.12 21.89
C PRO A 222 -1.56 -17.69 21.35
N VAL A 223 -0.50 -17.48 20.57
CA VAL A 223 -0.20 -16.18 19.97
C VAL A 223 -1.22 -15.87 18.88
N LYS A 224 -1.51 -16.84 18.00
CA LYS A 224 -2.51 -16.68 16.94
C LYS A 224 -3.91 -16.47 17.49
N ILE A 225 -4.25 -17.17 18.57
CA ILE A 225 -5.55 -17.07 19.23
C ILE A 225 -5.71 -15.67 19.86
N LYS A 226 -4.70 -15.17 20.58
CA LYS A 226 -4.72 -13.82 21.16
C LYS A 226 -4.78 -12.73 20.09
N HIS A 227 -3.95 -12.82 19.05
CA HIS A 227 -3.95 -11.85 17.97
C HIS A 227 -5.30 -11.79 17.22
N ALA A 228 -5.93 -12.94 16.99
CA ALA A 228 -7.27 -12.99 16.40
C ALA A 228 -8.32 -12.32 17.29
N LEU A 229 -8.23 -12.52 18.61
CA LEU A 229 -9.10 -11.88 19.58
C LEU A 229 -8.93 -10.35 19.57
N ASP A 230 -7.68 -9.87 19.55
CA ASP A 230 -7.36 -8.43 19.52
C ASP A 230 -7.90 -7.77 18.25
N ILE A 231 -7.72 -8.40 17.08
CA ILE A 231 -8.27 -7.90 15.80
C ILE A 231 -9.80 -7.78 15.86
N LEU A 232 -10.48 -8.82 16.33
CA LEU A 232 -11.94 -8.83 16.36
C LEU A 232 -12.49 -7.83 17.38
N THR A 233 -11.82 -7.66 18.51
CA THR A 233 -12.17 -6.66 19.53
C THR A 233 -11.96 -5.23 18.99
N ALA A 234 -10.85 -4.99 18.28
CA ALA A 234 -10.60 -3.70 17.59
C ALA A 234 -11.64 -3.42 16.50
N ARG A 235 -12.11 -4.45 15.77
CA ARG A 235 -13.20 -4.31 14.79
C ARG A 235 -14.52 -3.93 15.45
N GLN A 236 -14.87 -4.53 16.59
CA GLN A 236 -16.09 -4.18 17.31
C GLN A 236 -16.11 -2.72 17.80
N THR A 237 -14.98 -2.24 18.33
CA THR A 237 -14.86 -0.86 18.82
C THR A 237 -14.94 0.16 17.68
N THR A 238 -14.41 -0.17 16.50
CA THR A 238 -14.49 0.68 15.31
C THR A 238 -15.89 0.67 14.68
N THR A 239 -16.58 -0.48 14.62
CA THR A 239 -17.99 -0.53 14.18
C THR A 239 -18.95 0.17 15.13
N GLY A 240 -18.76 0.06 16.45
CA GLY A 240 -19.56 0.80 17.44
C GLY A 240 -19.35 2.32 17.35
N ARG A 241 -18.12 2.76 17.04
CA ARG A 241 -17.82 4.18 16.80
C ARG A 241 -18.42 4.71 15.50
N ALA A 242 -18.45 3.89 14.44
CA ALA A 242 -19.09 4.22 13.17
C ALA A 242 -20.63 4.30 13.30
N GLU A 243 -21.27 3.43 14.07
CA GLU A 243 -22.71 3.53 14.37
C GLU A 243 -23.05 4.74 15.24
N ALA A 244 -22.20 5.09 16.22
CA ALA A 244 -22.37 6.29 17.03
C ALA A 244 -22.24 7.57 16.19
N LEU A 245 -21.30 7.61 15.24
CA LEU A 245 -21.16 8.70 14.26
C LEU A 245 -22.31 8.73 13.23
N GLY A 246 -22.82 7.56 12.82
CA GLY A 246 -23.99 7.43 11.95
C GLY A 246 -25.28 7.96 12.58
N LYS A 247 -25.49 7.73 13.89
CA LYS A 247 -26.60 8.31 14.64
C LYS A 247 -26.45 9.81 14.86
N ALA A 248 -25.22 10.29 15.05
CA ALA A 248 -24.94 11.73 15.19
C ALA A 248 -25.11 12.52 13.88
N THR A 249 -25.00 11.86 12.72
CA THR A 249 -25.09 12.49 11.38
C THR A 249 -26.44 12.30 10.69
N ALA A 250 -27.37 11.53 11.28
CA ALA A 250 -28.71 11.27 10.72
C ALA A 250 -29.63 12.52 10.62
N GLY A 251 -29.22 13.67 11.14
CA GLY A 251 -29.93 14.94 11.04
C GLY A 251 -29.34 15.96 10.06
N VAL A 252 -28.23 15.65 9.36
CA VAL A 252 -27.57 16.59 8.45
C VAL A 252 -27.88 16.21 7.00
N PRO A 253 -28.47 17.10 6.18
CA PRO A 253 -28.72 16.80 4.77
C PRO A 253 -27.39 16.61 4.05
N ARG A 254 -27.15 15.39 3.56
CA ARG A 254 -25.94 15.06 2.78
C ARG A 254 -25.99 15.77 1.42
N ARG A 255 -24.89 16.42 1.04
CA ARG A 255 -24.72 16.94 -0.32
C ARG A 255 -24.37 15.79 -1.28
N PRO A 256 -24.78 15.84 -2.56
CA PRO A 256 -24.44 14.81 -3.53
C PRO A 256 -22.92 14.83 -3.75
N GLY A 257 -22.21 13.78 -3.34
CA GLY A 257 -20.76 13.64 -3.51
C GLY A 257 -20.00 13.07 -2.30
N ASP A 258 -20.60 13.05 -1.11
CA ASP A 258 -19.94 12.61 0.13
C ASP A 258 -20.15 11.12 0.46
N ASP A 259 -20.18 10.23 -0.55
CA ASP A 259 -20.05 8.80 -0.28
C ASP A 259 -18.56 8.45 -0.18
N PRO A 260 -18.04 8.05 1.01
CA PRO A 260 -16.74 7.41 1.06
C PRO A 260 -16.88 6.06 0.36
N VAL A 261 -16.28 5.97 -0.83
CA VAL A 261 -16.03 4.70 -1.50
C VAL A 261 -15.02 3.93 -0.63
N PHE A 262 -15.52 3.28 0.42
CA PHE A 262 -14.81 2.18 1.06
C PHE A 262 -14.68 1.09 0.00
N GLY A 263 -13.49 1.03 -0.59
CA GLY A 263 -13.11 0.05 -1.59
C GLY A 263 -13.50 -1.34 -1.14
N ARG A 264 -14.44 -1.94 -1.85
CA ARG A 264 -14.65 -3.37 -1.88
C ARG A 264 -13.34 -4.01 -2.33
N PHE A 265 -12.51 -4.46 -1.40
CA PHE A 265 -11.55 -5.52 -1.69
C PHE A 265 -12.34 -6.80 -1.90
N ALA A 266 -12.87 -6.96 -3.12
CA ALA A 266 -13.22 -8.26 -3.64
C ALA A 266 -11.89 -8.97 -3.93
N VAL A 267 -11.54 -9.93 -3.08
CA VAL A 267 -10.53 -10.94 -3.39
C VAL A 267 -11.12 -11.80 -4.50
N GLY A 268 -10.65 -11.56 -5.73
CA GLY A 268 -10.98 -12.36 -6.91
C GLY A 268 -9.87 -13.37 -7.18
N LEU A 269 -10.29 -14.63 -7.25
CA LEU A 269 -9.58 -15.81 -7.75
C LEU A 269 -8.83 -15.58 -9.07
#